data_AF-F4RCJ7-F1
#
_entry.id   AF-F4RCJ7-F1
#
_cell.length_a   1.000
_cell.length_b   1.000
_cell.length_c   1.000
_cell.angle_alpha   90.00
_cell.angle_beta   90.00
_cell.angle_gamma   90.00
#
_symmetry.space_group_name_H-M   'P 1'
#
loop_
_entity.id
_entity.type
_entity.pdbx_description
1 polymer ?
#
loop_
_entity_poly.entity_id
_entity_poly.type
_entity_poly.pdbx_seq_one_letter_code
_entity_poly.pdbx_strand_id
1 'polypeptide(L)'
;MKHFYHRDLGWATKKLVVLRNTGFILNLGSSPLAEAAGQVHVVNLNKSSLGEETSSLVKSGRSYRGCCSNFVRELISLDICRTLGYDERYGVEQWEKVKGSDEAYKKLQEAEPCDVFKLASWTLLQFTSFRGLQFTYGPAIAANNQSTFELLWRMFRVNICLTITLSFLILTRDAGLGSPKSALLSLDVPSFPGLNLLSETLYTTCFGIWVACSVDNLFNSLALLATCVHKIAILLNCPQEILEICDPKYFPSIFDSPHKSNSIAHFWGKGWHTVLQRIFLISGGLPIAWLVRRLGASHRILRLAGMFGVFASSAFLHEYAALQIAQRLDPNLALSTWFPESIVYFMLQPLAILVEPFVIPLIPKRLGGGRLWVWTFGLLAAFPFRDQYLFGMGVLQDVPPLKKWSMIYLLRPVKL
;
A
#
# COMPACT_ATOMS: atom_id res chain seq x y z
N MET A 1 8.64 49.85 -15.63
CA MET A 1 10.04 50.11 -16.02
C MET A 1 10.67 48.77 -16.39
N LYS A 2 10.87 48.51 -17.70
CA LYS A 2 11.69 47.47 -18.40
C LYS A 2 11.50 45.97 -18.01
N HIS A 3 11.44 44.97 -18.88
CA HIS A 3 11.28 44.80 -20.34
C HIS A 3 11.01 43.29 -20.58
N PHE A 4 10.31 43.00 -21.69
CA PHE A 4 10.05 41.73 -22.36
C PHE A 4 11.22 40.74 -22.46
N TYR A 5 10.88 39.43 -22.59
CA TYR A 5 11.40 38.58 -23.67
C TYR A 5 10.38 37.50 -24.08
N HIS A 6 9.76 37.72 -25.25
CA HIS A 6 9.17 36.68 -26.10
C HIS A 6 10.30 36.10 -26.96
N ARG A 7 10.30 34.78 -27.22
CA ARG A 7 11.04 34.19 -28.34
C ARG A 7 10.19 33.13 -29.04
N ASP A 8 9.79 33.48 -30.26
CA ASP A 8 9.32 32.57 -31.30
C ASP A 8 10.50 32.12 -32.20
N LEU A 9 10.19 31.12 -33.04
CA LEU A 9 10.92 30.57 -34.19
C LEU A 9 11.97 29.49 -33.84
N GLY A 10 12.05 28.36 -34.52
CA GLY A 10 11.43 27.95 -35.78
C GLY A 10 11.92 26.55 -36.17
N TRP A 11 11.31 26.01 -37.22
CA TRP A 11 11.54 24.69 -37.79
C TRP A 11 12.98 24.51 -38.33
N ALA A 12 13.55 23.33 -38.13
CA ALA A 12 14.63 22.81 -38.96
C ALA A 12 14.61 21.26 -38.98
N THR A 13 14.16 20.72 -40.10
CA THR A 13 14.40 19.35 -40.55
C THR A 13 15.88 19.11 -40.82
N LYS A 14 16.47 18.03 -40.26
CA LYS A 14 17.63 17.35 -40.84
C LYS A 14 17.52 15.83 -40.70
N LYS A 15 17.55 15.15 -41.85
CA LYS A 15 17.94 13.74 -42.04
C LYS A 15 19.43 13.55 -41.71
N LEU A 16 19.79 12.29 -41.40
CA LEU A 16 21.11 11.59 -41.41
C LEU A 16 21.38 10.96 -40.02
N VAL A 17 21.95 9.76 -39.81
CA VAL A 17 22.50 8.67 -40.63
C VAL A 17 22.34 7.39 -39.79
N VAL A 18 22.09 6.27 -40.45
CA VAL A 18 22.23 4.91 -39.90
C VAL A 18 23.69 4.62 -39.59
N LEU A 19 24.04 4.29 -38.34
CA LEU A 19 25.27 3.58 -38.02
C LEU A 19 24.95 2.36 -37.13
N ARG A 20 25.29 1.19 -37.69
CA ARG A 20 25.36 -0.14 -37.05
C ARG A 20 26.74 -0.34 -36.42
N ASN A 21 26.80 -1.33 -35.52
CA ASN A 21 27.97 -1.90 -34.82
C ASN A 21 28.46 -1.06 -33.62
N THR A 22 28.76 -1.59 -32.44
CA THR A 22 29.23 -2.92 -31.97
C THR A 22 28.57 -3.20 -30.58
N GLY A 23 28.18 -4.41 -30.19
CA GLY A 23 29.05 -5.53 -29.85
C GLY A 23 29.52 -5.45 -28.39
N PHE A 24 28.74 -6.00 -27.44
CA PHE A 24 29.27 -6.45 -26.14
C PHE A 24 28.51 -7.70 -25.69
N ILE A 25 29.25 -8.81 -25.66
CA ILE A 25 28.87 -10.09 -25.08
C ILE A 25 29.40 -10.07 -23.65
N LEU A 26 28.54 -10.33 -22.65
CA LEU A 26 29.00 -10.85 -21.37
C LEU A 26 28.14 -12.05 -20.97
N ASN A 27 28.90 -13.13 -20.85
CA ASN A 27 28.55 -14.51 -20.61
C ASN A 27 28.22 -14.67 -19.12
N LEU A 28 27.03 -15.16 -18.78
CA LEU A 28 26.74 -15.68 -17.44
C LEU A 28 26.38 -17.16 -17.59
N GLY A 29 27.34 -17.98 -17.16
CA GLY A 29 27.27 -19.42 -17.23
C GLY A 29 26.28 -20.03 -16.24
N SER A 30 25.74 -21.16 -16.71
CA SER A 30 25.39 -22.37 -15.97
C SER A 30 24.43 -22.26 -14.77
N SER A 31 23.16 -22.56 -15.10
CA SER A 31 22.22 -23.36 -14.31
C SER A 31 22.86 -24.67 -13.79
N PRO A 32 22.25 -25.34 -12.80
CA PRO A 32 21.42 -26.47 -13.19
C PRO A 32 20.14 -26.58 -12.35
N LEU A 33 18.98 -26.56 -13.03
CA LEU A 33 17.75 -27.27 -12.65
C LEU A 33 16.78 -27.17 -13.83
N ALA A 34 17.00 -28.04 -14.81
CA ALA A 34 16.05 -28.32 -15.88
C ALA A 34 16.07 -29.82 -16.15
N GLU A 35 15.05 -30.53 -15.67
CA GLU A 35 14.63 -31.80 -16.28
C GLU A 35 13.16 -32.08 -15.95
N ALA A 36 12.30 -31.77 -16.92
CA ALA A 36 11.08 -32.52 -17.23
C ALA A 36 10.47 -31.92 -18.51
N ALA A 37 10.84 -32.53 -19.64
CA ALA A 37 10.29 -32.24 -20.95
C ALA A 37 8.87 -32.82 -21.12
N GLY A 38 8.05 -32.13 -21.91
CA GLY A 38 6.71 -32.59 -22.30
C GLY A 38 6.20 -31.86 -23.55
N GLN A 39 6.69 -32.33 -24.70
CA GLN A 39 6.23 -32.21 -26.10
C GLN A 39 5.17 -31.14 -26.49
N VAL A 40 5.58 -30.29 -27.44
CA VAL A 40 4.76 -29.39 -28.25
C VAL A 40 4.26 -30.14 -29.49
N HIS A 41 2.94 -30.28 -29.65
CA HIS A 41 2.32 -30.65 -30.93
C HIS A 41 1.99 -29.37 -31.72
N VAL A 42 2.68 -29.18 -32.84
CA VAL A 42 2.32 -28.20 -33.88
C VAL A 42 1.29 -28.87 -34.78
N VAL A 43 0.04 -28.41 -34.74
CA VAL A 43 -0.99 -28.79 -35.72
C VAL A 43 -1.16 -27.64 -36.70
N ASN A 44 -0.74 -27.93 -37.93
CA ASN A 44 -0.97 -27.12 -39.12
C ASN A 44 -2.38 -27.47 -39.65
N LEU A 45 -3.26 -26.49 -39.83
CA LEU A 45 -4.51 -26.71 -40.58
C LEU A 45 -4.66 -25.68 -41.69
N ASN A 46 -4.62 -26.23 -42.90
CA ASN A 46 -4.84 -25.59 -44.18
C ASN A 46 -6.30 -25.13 -44.34
N LYS A 47 -6.46 -24.05 -45.12
CA LYS A 47 -7.73 -23.63 -45.74
C LYS A 47 -8.13 -24.61 -46.84
N SER A 48 -9.40 -25.02 -46.89
CA SER A 48 -10.22 -25.01 -48.12
C SER A 48 -11.67 -25.47 -47.91
N SER A 49 -12.57 -24.66 -48.49
CA SER A 49 -13.80 -24.99 -49.24
C SER A 49 -15.07 -25.55 -48.58
N LEU A 50 -16.19 -25.00 -49.11
CA LEU A 50 -17.59 -25.45 -49.14
C LEU A 50 -18.42 -25.11 -47.88
N GLY A 51 -19.61 -24.53 -47.95
CA GLY A 51 -20.50 -24.15 -49.06
C GLY A 51 -21.74 -23.44 -48.46
N GLU A 52 -22.46 -22.70 -49.30
CA GLU A 52 -23.76 -22.09 -48.98
C GLU A 52 -24.83 -23.15 -48.71
N GLU A 53 -25.69 -22.96 -47.70
CA GLU A 53 -27.15 -22.99 -47.86
C GLU A 53 -27.91 -22.65 -46.57
N THR A 54 -28.89 -21.75 -46.73
CA THR A 54 -30.20 -21.64 -46.05
C THR A 54 -30.33 -21.31 -44.55
N SER A 55 -30.67 -20.03 -44.31
CA SER A 55 -31.96 -19.57 -43.77
C SER A 55 -32.71 -20.44 -42.75
N SER A 56 -32.86 -19.85 -41.54
CA SER A 56 -34.05 -19.83 -40.66
C SER A 56 -33.82 -20.39 -39.25
N LEU A 57 -33.47 -19.48 -38.31
CA LEU A 57 -33.99 -19.52 -36.95
C LEU A 57 -33.64 -18.21 -36.23
N VAL A 58 -34.68 -17.39 -36.14
CA VAL A 58 -34.76 -16.14 -35.39
C VAL A 58 -35.03 -16.46 -33.92
N LYS A 59 -34.40 -15.65 -33.03
CA LYS A 59 -34.62 -15.47 -31.57
C LYS A 59 -33.93 -16.45 -30.61
N SER A 60 -32.71 -16.10 -30.17
CA SER A 60 -32.46 -15.60 -28.80
C SER A 60 -30.95 -15.48 -28.51
N GLY A 61 -30.22 -14.70 -29.29
CA GLY A 61 -28.81 -14.41 -29.01
C GLY A 61 -28.67 -13.18 -28.11
N ARG A 62 -28.89 -13.29 -26.79
CA ARG A 62 -28.34 -12.30 -25.86
C ARG A 62 -26.82 -12.50 -25.85
N SER A 63 -26.15 -11.64 -26.60
CA SER A 63 -24.70 -11.57 -26.69
C SER A 63 -24.08 -11.35 -25.31
N TYR A 64 -23.45 -12.40 -24.78
CA TYR A 64 -22.60 -12.33 -23.58
C TYR A 64 -21.33 -11.48 -23.79
N ARG A 65 -21.11 -10.87 -24.98
CA ARG A 65 -19.98 -9.96 -25.24
C ARG A 65 -20.15 -8.55 -24.64
N GLY A 66 -21.34 -8.18 -24.16
CA GLY A 66 -21.57 -6.87 -23.51
C GLY A 66 -21.11 -6.79 -22.05
N CYS A 67 -20.89 -7.92 -21.38
CA CYS A 67 -20.75 -7.96 -19.93
C CYS A 67 -19.33 -7.71 -19.40
N CYS A 68 -18.29 -8.12 -20.14
CA CYS A 68 -16.91 -7.71 -19.83
C CYS A 68 -16.66 -6.25 -20.23
N SER A 69 -17.22 -5.80 -21.36
CA SER A 69 -17.05 -4.42 -21.83
C SER A 69 -17.70 -3.40 -20.89
N ASN A 70 -18.90 -3.67 -20.36
CA ASN A 70 -19.55 -2.77 -19.41
C ASN A 70 -18.94 -2.81 -18.01
N PHE A 71 -18.39 -3.94 -17.57
CA PHE A 71 -17.69 -4.01 -16.29
C PHE A 71 -16.34 -3.31 -16.34
N VAL A 72 -15.58 -3.49 -17.43
CA VAL A 72 -14.35 -2.74 -17.68
C VAL A 72 -14.67 -1.26 -17.87
N ARG A 73 -15.75 -0.89 -18.58
CA ARG A 73 -16.20 0.51 -18.70
C ARG A 73 -16.71 1.10 -17.38
N GLU A 74 -17.32 0.35 -16.47
CA GLU A 74 -17.71 0.85 -15.14
C GLU A 74 -16.54 0.90 -14.15
N LEU A 75 -15.60 -0.04 -14.23
CA LEU A 75 -14.32 0.00 -13.52
C LEU A 75 -13.46 1.20 -13.96
N ILE A 76 -13.53 1.52 -15.25
CA ILE A 76 -12.93 2.73 -15.84
C ILE A 76 -13.80 3.96 -15.52
N SER A 77 -15.14 3.87 -15.44
CA SER A 77 -16.05 4.98 -15.11
C SER A 77 -15.99 5.43 -13.64
N LEU A 78 -15.20 4.78 -12.80
CA LEU A 78 -14.73 5.36 -11.54
C LEU A 78 -13.60 6.40 -11.77
N ASP A 79 -13.43 6.83 -13.03
CA ASP A 79 -12.63 7.94 -13.54
C ASP A 79 -12.78 9.22 -12.69
N ILE A 80 -11.67 9.68 -12.11
CA ILE A 80 -11.50 11.01 -11.53
C ILE A 80 -10.11 11.53 -11.92
N CYS A 81 -9.92 12.24 -13.05
CA CYS A 81 -8.61 12.83 -13.40
C CYS A 81 -8.18 13.65 -12.20
N ARG A 82 -6.92 13.54 -11.78
CA ARG A 82 -6.42 14.38 -10.69
C ARG A 82 -5.19 15.15 -11.12
N THR A 83 -5.34 16.47 -11.15
CA THR A 83 -4.23 17.40 -11.37
C THR A 83 -3.68 17.87 -10.04
N LEU A 84 -2.41 18.27 -10.05
CA LEU A 84 -1.82 18.95 -8.91
C LEU A 84 -2.41 20.36 -8.84
N GLY A 85 -3.19 20.64 -7.79
CA GLY A 85 -3.74 21.94 -7.48
C GLY A 85 -3.09 22.49 -6.22
N TYR A 86 -3.11 23.81 -6.06
CA TYR A 86 -2.66 24.45 -4.82
C TYR A 86 -3.89 24.77 -3.96
N ASP A 87 -4.02 24.13 -2.78
CA ASP A 87 -5.11 24.47 -1.84
C ASP A 87 -4.66 25.66 -0.98
N GLU A 88 -5.16 26.86 -1.33
CA GLU A 88 -4.85 28.11 -0.63
C GLU A 88 -5.14 28.05 0.88
N ARG A 89 -6.10 27.23 1.32
CA ARG A 89 -6.47 27.14 2.74
C ARG A 89 -5.38 26.48 3.59
N TYR A 90 -4.60 25.60 2.98
CA TYR A 90 -3.57 24.83 3.67
C TYR A 90 -2.16 25.18 3.23
N GLY A 91 -2.02 25.98 2.16
CA GLY A 91 -0.73 26.36 1.60
C GLY A 91 0.08 25.18 1.09
N VAL A 92 -0.58 24.12 0.60
CA VAL A 92 0.07 22.89 0.15
C VAL A 92 -0.49 22.45 -1.19
N GLU A 93 0.37 21.85 -2.02
CA GLU A 93 -0.06 21.17 -3.24
C GLU A 93 -0.87 19.92 -2.87
N GLN A 94 -2.08 19.83 -3.42
CA GLN A 94 -2.98 18.71 -3.25
C GLN A 94 -3.41 18.15 -4.59
N TRP A 95 -3.70 16.85 -4.59
CA TRP A 95 -4.19 16.16 -5.76
C TRP A 95 -5.72 16.29 -5.85
N GLU A 96 -6.17 17.27 -6.63
CA GLU A 96 -7.59 17.60 -6.75
C GLU A 96 -8.25 16.83 -7.88
N LYS A 97 -9.54 16.47 -7.70
CA LYS A 97 -10.37 15.97 -8.80
C LYS A 97 -10.55 17.08 -9.83
N VAL A 98 -10.13 16.82 -11.07
CA VAL A 98 -10.45 17.62 -12.23
C VAL A 98 -11.97 17.62 -12.41
N LYS A 99 -12.60 18.79 -12.36
CA LYS A 99 -14.04 18.93 -12.55
C LYS A 99 -14.33 19.20 -14.02
N GLY A 100 -15.16 18.36 -14.65
CA GLY A 100 -15.79 18.67 -15.94
C GLY A 100 -14.94 18.47 -17.20
N SER A 101 -13.68 18.01 -17.10
CA SER A 101 -12.80 17.75 -18.26
C SER A 101 -12.15 16.36 -18.28
N ASP A 102 -12.61 15.43 -17.43
CA ASP A 102 -12.11 14.05 -17.38
C ASP A 102 -12.13 13.40 -18.79
N GLU A 103 -13.21 13.62 -19.55
CA GLU A 103 -13.36 13.06 -20.90
C GLU A 103 -12.45 13.73 -21.94
N ALA A 104 -12.16 15.03 -21.79
CA ALA A 104 -11.25 15.76 -22.67
C ALA A 104 -9.79 15.38 -22.41
N TYR A 105 -9.39 15.29 -21.13
CA TYR A 105 -8.06 14.83 -20.73
C TYR A 105 -7.81 13.39 -21.15
N LYS A 106 -8.80 12.52 -20.94
CA LYS A 106 -8.73 11.13 -21.39
C LYS A 106 -8.54 11.04 -22.91
N LYS A 107 -9.30 11.81 -23.70
CA LYS A 107 -9.14 11.86 -25.16
C LYS A 107 -7.76 12.39 -25.58
N LEU A 108 -7.24 13.41 -24.90
CA LEU A 108 -5.88 13.93 -25.15
C LEU A 108 -4.82 12.87 -24.86
N GLN A 109 -4.99 12.12 -23.78
CA GLN A 109 -4.06 11.06 -23.38
C GLN A 109 -4.14 9.84 -24.32
N GLU A 110 -5.34 9.45 -24.74
CA GLU A 110 -5.57 8.38 -25.74
C GLU A 110 -5.04 8.77 -27.13
N ALA A 111 -5.01 10.07 -27.46
CA ALA A 111 -4.47 10.58 -28.72
C ALA A 111 -2.94 10.75 -28.71
N GLU A 112 -2.29 10.61 -27.55
CA GLU A 112 -0.86 10.82 -27.42
C GLU A 112 -0.09 9.63 -28.03
N PRO A 113 0.88 9.85 -28.93
CA PRO A 113 1.63 8.74 -29.53
C PRO A 113 2.39 7.97 -28.44
N CYS A 114 2.22 6.64 -28.45
CA CYS A 114 2.84 5.73 -27.48
C CYS A 114 3.97 4.96 -28.16
N ASP A 115 5.22 5.39 -27.94
CA ASP A 115 6.39 4.60 -28.30
C ASP A 115 6.74 3.58 -27.19
N VAL A 116 7.66 2.66 -27.48
CA VAL A 116 8.05 1.59 -26.54
C VAL A 116 8.70 2.16 -25.28
N PHE A 117 9.47 3.24 -25.39
CA PHE A 117 10.14 3.86 -24.25
C PHE A 117 9.13 4.50 -23.30
N LYS A 118 8.15 5.20 -23.87
CA LYS A 118 7.01 5.76 -23.17
C LYS A 118 6.17 4.66 -22.53
N LEU A 119 5.80 3.61 -23.26
CA LEU A 119 5.09 2.49 -22.66
C LEU A 119 5.85 1.89 -21.46
N ALA A 120 7.18 1.74 -21.59
CA ALA A 120 8.04 1.24 -20.52
C ALA A 120 8.13 2.20 -19.33
N SER A 121 8.31 3.50 -19.55
CA SER A 121 8.39 4.51 -18.49
C SER A 121 7.05 4.63 -17.75
N TRP A 122 5.93 4.60 -18.48
CA TRP A 122 4.59 4.61 -17.92
C TRP A 122 4.31 3.35 -17.08
N THR A 123 4.71 2.19 -17.60
CA THR A 123 4.59 0.92 -16.86
C THR A 123 5.42 0.99 -15.59
N LEU A 124 6.69 1.38 -15.69
CA LEU A 124 7.59 1.50 -14.54
C LEU A 124 7.03 2.46 -13.50
N LEU A 125 6.57 3.64 -13.92
CA LEU A 125 6.06 4.66 -13.02
C LEU A 125 4.72 4.28 -12.38
N GLN A 126 3.93 3.39 -13.00
CA GLN A 126 2.76 2.77 -12.37
C GLN A 126 3.14 1.81 -11.22
N PHE A 127 4.34 1.21 -11.26
CA PHE A 127 4.86 0.34 -10.21
C PHE A 127 5.70 1.08 -9.17
N THR A 128 6.38 2.18 -9.54
CA THR A 128 7.27 2.93 -8.63
C THR A 128 6.58 4.11 -7.94
N SER A 129 5.49 4.65 -8.50
CA SER A 129 4.72 5.72 -7.86
C SER A 129 3.81 5.15 -6.77
N PHE A 130 4.07 5.49 -5.51
CA PHE A 130 3.18 5.11 -4.40
C PHE A 130 1.78 5.69 -4.54
N ARG A 131 1.66 6.88 -5.11
CA ARG A 131 0.35 7.50 -5.34
C ARG A 131 -0.33 6.97 -6.61
N GLY A 132 0.44 6.50 -7.58
CA GLY A 132 0.03 6.30 -8.97
C GLY A 132 0.27 7.57 -9.80
N LEU A 133 0.64 7.41 -11.06
CA LEU A 133 0.82 8.49 -12.03
C LEU A 133 -0.46 9.30 -12.25
N GLN A 134 -0.29 10.47 -12.87
CA GLN A 134 -1.19 11.46 -13.51
C GLN A 134 -2.55 10.99 -14.10
N PHE A 135 -2.94 9.75 -13.92
CA PHE A 135 -4.25 9.22 -14.21
C PHE A 135 -5.32 9.63 -13.20
N THR A 136 -6.54 9.23 -13.56
CA THR A 136 -7.78 9.31 -12.81
C THR A 136 -7.80 8.62 -11.44
N TYR A 137 -6.64 8.24 -10.91
CA TYR A 137 -6.52 7.23 -9.88
C TYR A 137 -5.50 7.60 -8.82
N GLY A 138 -5.90 7.45 -7.57
CA GLY A 138 -5.08 7.75 -6.40
C GLY A 138 -5.94 8.36 -5.29
N PRO A 139 -5.65 8.05 -4.01
CA PRO A 139 -6.35 8.66 -2.89
C PRO A 139 -6.16 10.19 -2.89
N ALA A 140 -7.16 10.90 -2.36
CA ALA A 140 -7.12 12.36 -2.19
C ALA A 140 -6.16 12.74 -1.05
N ILE A 141 -4.86 12.60 -1.29
CA ILE A 141 -3.82 12.91 -0.31
C ILE A 141 -3.06 14.15 -0.81
N ALA A 142 -2.55 14.95 0.12
CA ALA A 142 -1.58 15.98 -0.20
C ALA A 142 -0.35 15.36 -0.88
N ALA A 143 0.22 16.07 -1.86
CA ALA A 143 1.50 15.70 -2.42
C ALA A 143 2.58 15.80 -1.35
N ASN A 144 3.69 15.09 -1.54
CA ASN A 144 4.82 15.26 -0.65
C ASN A 144 5.49 16.62 -0.91
N ASN A 145 5.27 17.54 0.01
CA ASN A 145 5.87 18.87 0.01
C ASN A 145 6.98 19.00 1.06
N GLN A 146 7.42 17.88 1.67
CA GLN A 146 8.42 17.89 2.72
C GLN A 146 9.82 18.08 2.12
N SER A 147 10.57 19.02 2.69
CA SER A 147 11.98 19.19 2.40
C SER A 147 12.81 17.99 2.87
N THR A 148 14.03 17.83 2.32
CA THR A 148 14.97 16.79 2.76
C THR A 148 15.22 16.85 4.27
N PHE A 149 15.34 18.05 4.83
CA PHE A 149 15.55 18.24 6.26
C PHE A 149 14.33 17.80 7.08
N GLU A 150 13.10 18.13 6.65
CA GLU A 150 11.88 17.71 7.35
C GLU A 150 11.71 16.19 7.32
N LEU A 151 12.03 15.53 6.20
CA LEU A 151 12.03 14.08 6.08
C LEU A 151 13.05 13.44 7.05
N LEU A 152 14.28 13.97 7.12
CA LEU A 152 15.29 13.51 8.08
C LEU A 152 14.85 13.74 9.53
N TRP A 153 14.29 14.91 9.83
CA TRP A 153 13.79 15.26 11.16
C TRP A 153 12.60 14.39 11.59
N ARG A 154 11.70 14.06 10.66
CA ARG A 154 10.64 13.07 10.88
C ARG A 154 11.24 11.71 11.20
N MET A 155 12.18 11.23 10.39
CA MET A 155 12.86 9.95 10.61
C MET A 155 13.47 9.88 12.01
N PHE A 156 14.16 10.93 12.45
CA PHE A 156 14.75 11.00 13.78
C PHE A 156 13.69 10.88 14.90
N ARG A 157 12.61 11.66 14.83
CA ARG A 157 11.52 11.62 15.83
C ARG A 157 10.83 10.25 15.88
N VAL A 158 10.55 9.67 14.72
CA VAL A 158 9.91 8.35 14.59
C VAL A 158 10.83 7.25 15.13
N ASN A 159 12.15 7.33 14.89
CA ASN A 159 13.11 6.37 15.43
C ASN A 159 13.20 6.41 16.95
N ILE A 160 13.08 7.57 17.60
CA ILE A 160 13.03 7.64 19.07
C ILE A 160 11.84 6.83 19.60
N CYS A 161 10.64 7.05 19.05
CA CYS A 161 9.44 6.31 19.44
C CYS A 161 9.58 4.80 19.15
N LEU A 162 10.12 4.46 17.97
CA LEU A 162 10.39 3.07 17.57
C LEU A 162 11.30 2.38 18.58
N THR A 163 12.41 3.03 18.94
CA THR A 163 13.42 2.49 19.86
C THR A 163 12.85 2.28 21.27
N ILE A 164 12.07 3.22 21.80
CA ILE A 164 11.43 3.09 23.12
C ILE A 164 10.47 1.89 23.12
N THR A 165 9.61 1.80 22.10
CA THR A 165 8.58 0.76 22.04
C THR A 165 9.19 -0.61 21.80
N LEU A 166 10.14 -0.72 20.87
CA LEU A 166 10.90 -1.94 20.63
C LEU A 166 11.65 -2.39 21.89
N SER A 167 12.19 -1.46 22.69
CA SER A 167 12.87 -1.82 23.93
C SER A 167 11.92 -2.54 24.91
N PHE A 168 10.69 -2.06 25.06
CA PHE A 168 9.70 -2.72 25.91
C PHE A 168 9.26 -4.09 25.35
N LEU A 169 9.14 -4.21 24.02
CA LEU A 169 8.82 -5.49 23.38
C LEU A 169 9.93 -6.54 23.61
N ILE A 170 11.20 -6.15 23.48
CA ILE A 170 12.36 -7.01 23.75
C ILE A 170 12.46 -7.36 25.23
N LEU A 171 12.24 -6.38 26.12
CA LEU A 171 12.22 -6.63 27.55
C LEU A 171 11.16 -7.67 27.92
N THR A 172 9.99 -7.61 27.27
CA THR A 172 8.93 -8.60 27.44
C THR A 172 9.33 -9.99 26.96
N ARG A 173 9.94 -10.07 25.77
CA ARG A 173 10.48 -11.33 25.22
C ARG A 173 11.53 -11.95 26.14
N ASP A 174 12.45 -11.13 26.67
CA ASP A 174 13.60 -11.57 27.47
C ASP A 174 13.30 -11.72 28.97
N ALA A 175 12.11 -11.31 29.43
CA ALA A 175 11.72 -11.46 30.82
C ALA A 175 11.57 -12.94 31.19
N GLY A 176 11.79 -13.28 32.47
CA GLY A 176 11.88 -14.69 32.90
C GLY A 176 10.65 -15.56 32.61
N LEU A 177 9.47 -14.96 32.43
CA LEU A 177 8.23 -15.65 32.04
C LEU A 177 7.75 -15.30 30.63
N GLY A 178 8.50 -14.51 29.86
CA GLY A 178 8.10 -14.03 28.53
C GLY A 178 6.81 -13.22 28.51
N SER A 179 6.36 -12.71 29.67
CA SER A 179 5.07 -12.02 29.82
C SER A 179 5.26 -10.52 30.05
N PRO A 180 4.32 -9.65 29.58
CA PRO A 180 4.40 -8.21 29.81
C PRO A 180 4.47 -7.85 31.31
N LYS A 181 3.74 -8.61 32.14
CA LYS A 181 3.78 -8.47 33.60
C LYS A 181 5.19 -8.73 34.13
N SER A 182 5.84 -9.81 33.70
CA SER A 182 7.22 -10.12 34.14
C SER A 182 8.23 -9.06 33.68
N ALA A 183 7.99 -8.43 32.53
CA ALA A 183 8.80 -7.31 32.05
C ALA A 183 8.73 -6.12 33.03
N LEU A 184 7.53 -5.72 33.44
CA LEU A 184 7.35 -4.63 34.41
C LEU A 184 7.91 -4.97 35.79
N LEU A 185 7.75 -6.21 36.26
CA LEU A 185 8.35 -6.66 37.52
C LEU A 185 9.89 -6.62 37.47
N SER A 186 10.49 -6.86 36.30
CA SER A 186 11.95 -6.73 36.13
C SER A 186 12.46 -5.29 36.14
N LEU A 187 11.56 -4.31 36.04
CA LEU A 187 11.83 -2.87 36.21
C LEU A 187 11.42 -2.38 37.60
N ASP A 188 11.28 -3.29 38.57
CA ASP A 188 10.88 -3.00 39.94
C ASP A 188 9.50 -2.32 40.08
N VAL A 189 8.61 -2.47 39.08
CA VAL A 189 7.22 -2.00 39.20
C VAL A 189 6.51 -2.87 40.25
N PRO A 190 5.88 -2.29 41.30
CA PRO A 190 5.25 -3.08 42.36
C PRO A 190 4.07 -3.90 41.82
N SER A 191 3.84 -5.06 42.43
CA SER A 191 2.66 -5.88 42.12
C SER A 191 1.39 -5.27 42.71
N PHE A 192 0.39 -5.01 41.86
CA PHE A 192 -0.94 -4.56 42.26
C PHE A 192 -2.03 -5.22 41.39
N PRO A 193 -3.31 -5.23 41.80
CA PRO A 193 -4.37 -5.97 41.09
C PRO A 193 -4.53 -5.60 39.60
N GLY A 194 -4.23 -4.36 39.22
CA GLY A 194 -4.31 -3.88 37.84
C GLY A 194 -3.05 -4.08 36.99
N LEU A 195 -1.97 -4.65 37.55
CA LEU A 195 -0.68 -4.74 36.86
C LEU A 195 -0.79 -5.56 35.57
N ASN A 196 -1.59 -6.63 35.57
CA ASN A 196 -1.77 -7.46 34.38
C ASN A 196 -2.40 -6.67 33.22
N LEU A 197 -3.54 -6.01 33.49
CA LEU A 197 -4.23 -5.19 32.51
C LEU A 197 -3.35 -4.05 31.99
N LEU A 198 -2.64 -3.37 32.90
CA LEU A 198 -1.70 -2.31 32.54
C LEU A 198 -0.59 -2.84 31.62
N SER A 199 0.03 -3.96 32.00
CA SER A 199 1.13 -4.55 31.26
C SER A 199 0.72 -5.01 29.86
N GLU A 200 -0.45 -5.63 29.72
CA GLU A 200 -1.01 -6.06 28.43
C GLU A 200 -1.37 -4.86 27.55
N THR A 201 -2.00 -3.85 28.14
CA THR A 201 -2.34 -2.61 27.42
C THR A 201 -1.09 -1.91 26.90
N LEU A 202 -0.05 -1.82 27.73
CA LEU A 202 1.24 -1.24 27.35
C LEU A 202 1.90 -2.06 26.25
N TYR A 203 1.89 -3.39 26.36
CA TYR A 203 2.49 -4.28 25.37
C TYR A 203 1.82 -4.18 24.00
N THR A 204 0.49 -4.22 23.95
CA THR A 204 -0.26 -4.01 22.69
C THR A 204 -0.07 -2.60 22.13
N THR A 205 -0.03 -1.58 22.99
CA THR A 205 0.23 -0.20 22.55
C THR A 205 1.62 -0.07 21.95
N CYS A 206 2.65 -0.62 22.61
CA CYS A 206 4.01 -0.64 22.10
C CYS A 206 4.11 -1.39 20.77
N PHE A 207 3.41 -2.51 20.61
CA PHE A 207 3.33 -3.23 19.33
C PHE A 207 2.73 -2.35 18.23
N GLY A 208 1.57 -1.73 18.46
CA GLY A 208 0.92 -0.87 17.46
C GLY A 208 1.78 0.33 17.06
N ILE A 209 2.43 0.99 18.03
CA ILE A 209 3.35 2.10 17.76
C ILE A 209 4.61 1.61 17.03
N TRP A 210 5.18 0.47 17.42
CA TRP A 210 6.34 -0.13 16.75
C TRP A 210 6.03 -0.43 15.28
N VAL A 211 4.88 -1.04 14.97
CA VAL A 211 4.43 -1.27 13.59
C VAL A 211 4.27 0.06 12.85
N ALA A 212 3.58 1.04 13.44
CA ALA A 212 3.36 2.34 12.82
C ALA A 212 4.68 3.06 12.51
N CYS A 213 5.59 3.13 13.49
CA CYS A 213 6.89 3.77 13.32
C CYS A 213 7.79 3.02 12.31
N SER A 214 7.73 1.68 12.28
CA SER A 214 8.50 0.89 11.31
C SER A 214 8.05 1.17 9.89
N VAL A 215 6.74 1.22 9.64
CA VAL A 215 6.19 1.53 8.32
C VAL A 215 6.43 3.00 7.96
N ASP A 216 6.28 3.93 8.90
CA ASP A 216 6.56 5.35 8.63
C ASP A 216 8.03 5.55 8.22
N ASN A 217 8.97 4.93 8.95
CA ASN A 217 10.38 4.97 8.61
C ASN A 217 10.65 4.37 7.22
N LEU A 218 10.06 3.22 6.88
CA LEU A 218 10.23 2.61 5.55
C LEU A 218 9.81 3.57 4.42
N PHE A 219 8.60 4.12 4.49
CA PHE A 219 8.09 5.02 3.46
C PHE A 219 8.85 6.36 3.43
N ASN A 220 9.25 6.87 4.59
CA ASN A 220 10.05 8.08 4.69
C ASN A 220 11.47 7.87 4.10
N SER A 221 12.08 6.70 4.29
CA SER A 221 13.33 6.32 3.63
C SER A 221 13.19 6.24 2.11
N LEU A 222 12.06 5.70 1.61
CA LEU A 222 11.79 5.67 0.16
C LEU A 222 11.60 7.08 -0.40
N ALA A 223 10.92 7.98 0.31
CA ALA A 223 10.79 9.38 -0.08
C ALA A 223 12.14 10.12 -0.10
N LEU A 224 13.02 9.85 0.88
CA LEU A 224 14.39 10.37 0.90
C LEU A 224 15.20 9.84 -0.28
N LEU A 225 15.12 8.54 -0.56
CA LEU A 225 15.80 7.92 -1.70
C LEU A 225 15.34 8.56 -3.02
N ALA A 226 14.03 8.69 -3.22
CA ALA A 226 13.45 9.36 -4.39
C ALA A 226 13.97 10.80 -4.51
N THR A 227 13.99 11.56 -3.41
CA THR A 227 14.54 12.93 -3.38
C THR A 227 16.01 12.98 -3.81
N CYS A 228 16.84 12.04 -3.33
CA CYS A 228 18.24 11.95 -3.70
C CYS A 228 18.42 11.61 -5.18
N VAL A 229 17.71 10.58 -5.66
CA VAL A 229 17.76 10.15 -7.07
C VAL A 229 17.29 11.27 -7.98
N HIS A 230 16.22 11.98 -7.63
CA HIS A 230 15.69 13.10 -8.39
C HIS A 230 16.70 14.25 -8.50
N LYS A 231 17.34 14.63 -7.39
CA LYS A 231 18.40 15.66 -7.41
C LYS A 231 19.59 15.26 -8.27
N ILE A 232 20.01 13.99 -8.23
CA ILE A 232 21.08 13.46 -9.09
C ILE A 232 20.65 13.48 -10.56
N ALA A 233 19.42 13.07 -10.86
CA ALA A 233 18.89 13.08 -12.22
C ALA A 233 18.82 14.50 -12.81
N ILE A 234 18.45 15.50 -12.00
CA ILE A 234 18.53 16.92 -12.40
C ILE A 234 19.99 17.30 -12.72
N LEU A 235 20.93 16.95 -11.85
CA LEU A 235 22.35 17.27 -12.04
C LEU A 235 22.92 16.65 -13.33
N LEU A 236 22.45 15.46 -13.69
CA LEU A 236 22.85 14.74 -14.90
C LEU A 236 22.07 15.18 -16.16
N ASN A 237 21.17 16.17 -16.05
CA ASN A 237 20.28 16.61 -17.12
C ASN A 237 19.50 15.44 -17.76
N CYS A 238 18.99 14.54 -16.94
CA CYS A 238 18.18 13.42 -17.42
C CYS A 238 16.89 13.91 -18.10
N PRO A 239 16.35 13.14 -19.07
CA PRO A 239 15.05 13.40 -19.66
C PRO A 239 13.92 13.52 -18.63
N GLN A 240 12.88 14.27 -18.97
CA GLN A 240 11.73 14.54 -18.09
C GLN A 240 11.06 13.25 -17.60
N GLU A 241 11.02 12.21 -18.42
CA GLU A 241 10.44 10.92 -18.07
C GLU A 241 11.18 10.26 -16.90
N ILE A 242 12.51 10.41 -16.83
CA ILE A 242 13.33 9.90 -15.72
C ILE A 242 13.11 10.75 -14.46
N LEU A 243 13.00 12.07 -14.62
CA LEU A 243 12.71 12.98 -13.51
C LEU A 243 11.37 12.66 -12.86
N GLU A 244 10.35 12.33 -13.66
CA GLU A 244 9.03 11.95 -13.17
C GLU A 244 9.05 10.61 -12.40
N ILE A 245 9.82 9.61 -12.84
CA ILE A 245 9.96 8.31 -12.16
C ILE A 245 10.40 8.45 -10.70
N CYS A 246 11.22 9.45 -10.41
CA CYS A 246 11.80 9.68 -9.10
C CYS A 246 11.28 10.94 -8.40
N ASP A 247 10.26 11.62 -8.95
CA ASP A 247 9.75 12.86 -8.35
C ASP A 247 9.23 12.59 -6.91
N PRO A 248 9.83 13.22 -5.89
CA PRO A 248 9.45 13.00 -4.50
C PRO A 248 7.99 13.33 -4.20
N LYS A 249 7.32 14.17 -5.01
CA LYS A 249 5.89 14.50 -4.87
C LYS A 249 4.98 13.28 -4.93
N TYR A 250 5.42 12.21 -5.59
CA TYR A 250 4.69 10.94 -5.70
C TYR A 250 4.83 10.01 -4.49
N PHE A 251 5.54 10.44 -3.44
CA PHE A 251 5.80 9.70 -2.21
C PHE A 251 5.10 10.37 -1.01
N PRO A 252 3.75 10.44 -0.98
CA PRO A 252 3.02 11.12 0.09
C PRO A 252 3.23 10.42 1.44
N SER A 253 2.94 11.14 2.53
CA SER A 253 2.93 10.57 3.88
C SER A 253 1.97 9.37 3.95
N ILE A 254 2.47 8.24 4.45
CA ILE A 254 1.71 6.99 4.58
C ILE A 254 0.62 7.08 5.66
N PHE A 255 0.78 8.02 6.61
CA PHE A 255 -0.16 8.27 7.71
C PHE A 255 -0.71 9.70 7.66
N ASP A 256 -1.97 9.85 8.06
CA ASP A 256 -2.62 11.13 8.35
C ASP A 256 -3.15 11.13 9.79
N SER A 257 -2.23 11.31 10.75
CA SER A 257 -2.52 11.41 12.18
C SER A 257 -3.53 10.36 12.71
N PRO A 258 -3.30 9.04 12.52
CA PRO A 258 -4.26 7.98 12.83
C PRO A 258 -4.75 8.03 14.29
N HIS A 259 -3.88 8.43 15.21
CA HIS A 259 -4.17 8.61 16.65
C HIS A 259 -5.27 9.65 16.96
N LYS A 260 -5.58 10.55 16.02
CA LYS A 260 -6.64 11.57 16.17
C LYS A 260 -8.00 11.09 15.68
N SER A 261 -8.08 9.91 15.06
CA SER A 261 -9.32 9.37 14.48
C SER A 261 -10.41 9.20 15.53
N ASN A 262 -11.63 9.59 15.17
CA ASN A 262 -12.82 9.45 16.02
C ASN A 262 -13.73 8.32 15.56
N SER A 263 -13.36 7.58 14.51
CA SER A 263 -14.05 6.38 14.03
C SER A 263 -13.05 5.40 13.42
N ILE A 264 -13.39 4.11 13.42
CA ILE A 264 -12.60 3.05 12.78
C ILE A 264 -12.62 3.25 11.26
N ALA A 265 -13.75 3.72 10.71
CA ALA A 265 -13.85 4.06 9.29
C ALA A 265 -12.87 5.18 8.91
N HIS A 266 -12.70 6.21 9.76
CA HIS A 266 -11.72 7.26 9.53
C HIS A 266 -10.29 6.74 9.70
N PHE A 267 -10.05 5.92 10.73
CA PHE A 267 -8.74 5.35 11.00
C PHE A 267 -8.20 4.60 9.76
N TRP A 268 -8.95 3.65 9.21
CA TRP A 268 -8.50 2.89 8.03
C TRP A 268 -8.67 3.64 6.70
N GLY A 269 -9.74 4.43 6.58
CA GLY A 269 -10.09 5.12 5.34
C GLY A 269 -9.28 6.39 5.09
N LYS A 270 -8.63 6.97 6.10
CA LYS A 270 -7.84 8.20 5.96
C LYS A 270 -6.59 8.23 6.83
N GLY A 271 -6.63 7.69 8.05
CA GLY A 271 -5.52 7.81 8.99
C GLY A 271 -4.35 6.86 8.77
N TRP A 272 -4.63 5.62 8.33
CA TRP A 272 -3.68 4.50 8.31
C TRP A 272 -3.40 4.00 6.89
N HIS A 273 -2.10 3.92 6.54
CA HIS A 273 -1.57 3.42 5.25
C HIS A 273 -2.41 3.78 4.03
N THR A 274 -2.62 5.08 3.82
CA THR A 274 -3.50 5.63 2.78
C THR A 274 -3.15 5.14 1.37
N VAL A 275 -1.87 4.87 1.12
CA VAL A 275 -1.34 4.31 -0.14
C VAL A 275 -1.88 2.91 -0.46
N LEU A 276 -2.11 2.06 0.56
CA LEU A 276 -2.54 0.67 0.36
C LEU A 276 -4.04 0.52 0.08
N GLN A 277 -4.84 1.54 0.39
CA GLN A 277 -6.29 1.51 0.23
C GLN A 277 -6.72 1.12 -1.19
N ARG A 278 -6.03 1.66 -2.19
CA ARG A 278 -6.31 1.38 -3.60
C ARG A 278 -6.01 -0.07 -3.94
N ILE A 279 -4.88 -0.59 -3.47
CA ILE A 279 -4.48 -1.98 -3.72
C ILE A 279 -5.61 -2.89 -3.24
N PHE A 280 -6.06 -2.72 -2.00
CA PHE A 280 -7.14 -3.53 -1.42
C PHE A 280 -8.52 -3.29 -2.06
N LEU A 281 -8.79 -2.06 -2.52
CA LEU A 281 -10.01 -1.77 -3.27
C LEU A 281 -10.03 -2.53 -4.61
N ILE A 282 -8.92 -2.56 -5.33
CA ILE A 282 -8.83 -3.23 -6.63
C ILE A 282 -8.77 -4.75 -6.47
N SER A 283 -7.97 -5.25 -5.53
CA SER A 283 -7.78 -6.69 -5.33
C SER A 283 -8.94 -7.37 -4.62
N GLY A 284 -9.64 -6.67 -3.73
CA GLY A 284 -10.70 -7.24 -2.91
C GLY A 284 -12.05 -6.55 -3.06
N GLY A 285 -12.08 -5.22 -2.91
CA GLY A 285 -13.35 -4.49 -2.84
C GLY A 285 -14.19 -4.55 -4.12
N LEU A 286 -13.61 -4.20 -5.26
CA LEU A 286 -14.29 -4.17 -6.55
C LEU A 286 -14.67 -5.57 -7.06
N PRO A 287 -13.81 -6.60 -6.98
CA PRO A 287 -14.18 -7.95 -7.40
C PRO A 287 -15.36 -8.53 -6.59
N ILE A 288 -15.35 -8.36 -5.26
CA ILE A 288 -16.43 -8.85 -4.40
C ILE A 288 -17.72 -8.07 -4.63
N ALA A 289 -17.62 -6.74 -4.74
CA ALA A 289 -18.77 -5.92 -5.10
C ALA A 289 -19.36 -6.36 -6.45
N TRP A 290 -18.54 -6.53 -7.48
CA TRP A 290 -18.99 -7.00 -8.78
C TRP A 290 -19.72 -8.34 -8.71
N LEU A 291 -19.15 -9.31 -8.00
CA LEU A 291 -19.76 -10.63 -7.83
C LEU A 291 -21.15 -10.52 -7.18
N VAL A 292 -21.25 -9.74 -6.10
CA VAL A 292 -22.52 -9.52 -5.38
C VAL A 292 -23.53 -8.76 -6.23
N ARG A 293 -23.08 -7.82 -7.09
CA ARG A 293 -23.95 -7.15 -8.07
C ARG A 293 -24.52 -8.16 -9.09
N ARG A 294 -23.72 -9.13 -9.54
CA ARG A 294 -24.20 -10.18 -10.47
C ARG A 294 -25.31 -11.05 -9.86
N LEU A 295 -25.34 -11.16 -8.55
CA LEU A 295 -26.38 -11.87 -7.80
C LEU A 295 -27.64 -11.02 -7.58
N GLY A 296 -27.73 -9.82 -8.15
CA GLY A 296 -28.91 -8.96 -8.05
C GLY A 296 -29.04 -8.23 -6.71
N ALA A 297 -27.96 -8.15 -5.93
CA ALA A 297 -28.00 -7.49 -4.62
C ALA A 297 -28.20 -5.98 -4.72
N SER A 298 -28.82 -5.40 -3.68
CA SER A 298 -29.03 -3.96 -3.58
C SER A 298 -27.72 -3.18 -3.44
N HIS A 299 -27.76 -1.88 -3.76
CA HIS A 299 -26.59 -1.00 -3.67
C HIS A 299 -26.02 -0.88 -2.24
N ARG A 300 -26.84 -1.06 -1.19
CA ARG A 300 -26.34 -1.09 0.21
C ARG A 300 -25.50 -2.33 0.46
N ILE A 301 -26.00 -3.50 0.05
CA ILE A 301 -25.29 -4.78 0.17
C ILE A 301 -24.01 -4.75 -0.65
N LEU A 302 -24.04 -4.12 -1.84
CA LEU A 302 -22.86 -3.93 -2.69
C LEU A 302 -21.73 -3.18 -1.97
N ARG A 303 -22.05 -2.07 -1.30
CA ARG A 303 -21.07 -1.27 -0.55
C ARG A 303 -20.50 -2.05 0.63
N LEU A 304 -21.34 -2.78 1.36
CA LEU A 304 -20.89 -3.64 2.46
C LEU A 304 -19.97 -4.75 1.94
N ALA A 305 -20.39 -5.48 0.92
CA ALA A 305 -19.60 -6.53 0.31
C ALA A 305 -18.23 -6.01 -0.17
N GLY A 306 -18.20 -4.83 -0.80
CA GLY A 306 -16.94 -4.18 -1.19
C GLY A 306 -16.05 -3.84 0.01
N MET A 307 -16.62 -3.31 1.10
CA MET A 307 -15.87 -3.04 2.33
C MET A 307 -15.28 -4.32 2.93
N PHE A 308 -16.06 -5.40 3.02
CA PHE A 308 -15.56 -6.70 3.47
C PHE A 308 -14.47 -7.24 2.53
N GLY A 309 -14.63 -7.07 1.22
CA GLY A 309 -13.61 -7.46 0.23
C GLY A 309 -12.28 -6.74 0.43
N VAL A 310 -12.30 -5.43 0.72
CA VAL A 310 -11.10 -4.65 1.04
C VAL A 310 -10.36 -5.24 2.25
N PHE A 311 -11.08 -5.46 3.35
CA PHE A 311 -10.47 -6.00 4.56
C PHE A 311 -10.04 -7.46 4.43
N ALA A 312 -10.78 -8.28 3.67
CA ALA A 312 -10.37 -9.65 3.35
C ALA A 312 -9.07 -9.68 2.54
N SER A 313 -8.91 -8.79 1.55
CA SER A 313 -7.66 -8.71 0.81
C SER A 313 -6.49 -8.26 1.70
N SER A 314 -6.73 -7.34 2.64
CA SER A 314 -5.71 -6.94 3.63
C SER A 314 -5.36 -8.08 4.57
N ALA A 315 -6.36 -8.83 5.05
CA ALA A 315 -6.22 -10.02 5.87
C ALA A 315 -5.28 -11.04 5.21
N PHE A 316 -5.58 -11.42 3.96
CA PHE A 316 -4.76 -12.40 3.23
C PHE A 316 -3.32 -11.92 3.00
N LEU A 317 -3.12 -10.64 2.69
CA LEU A 317 -1.77 -10.09 2.51
C LEU A 317 -0.93 -10.21 3.78
N HIS A 318 -1.50 -9.82 4.93
CA HIS A 318 -0.79 -9.86 6.22
C HIS A 318 -0.56 -11.30 6.69
N GLU A 319 -1.56 -12.16 6.52
CA GLU A 319 -1.46 -13.57 6.86
C GLU A 319 -0.40 -14.29 6.02
N TYR A 320 -0.36 -14.02 4.70
CA TYR A 320 0.67 -14.56 3.82
C TYR A 320 2.05 -14.06 4.21
N ALA A 321 2.22 -12.75 4.45
CA ALA A 321 3.49 -12.22 4.93
C ALA A 321 3.91 -12.87 6.26
N ALA A 322 2.95 -13.12 7.14
CA ALA A 322 3.22 -13.73 8.42
C ALA A 322 3.69 -15.18 8.30
N LEU A 323 3.01 -15.96 7.47
CA LEU A 323 3.40 -17.34 7.20
C LEU A 323 4.80 -17.42 6.55
N GLN A 324 5.12 -16.56 5.60
CA GLN A 324 6.42 -16.54 4.94
C GLN A 324 7.57 -16.24 5.92
N ILE A 325 7.35 -15.33 6.87
CA ILE A 325 8.35 -15.03 7.90
C ILE A 325 8.48 -16.21 8.87
N ALA A 326 7.36 -16.75 9.33
CA ALA A 326 7.36 -17.90 10.24
C ALA A 326 8.05 -19.12 9.63
N GLN A 327 7.77 -19.45 8.37
CA GLN A 327 8.41 -20.56 7.65
C GLN A 327 9.91 -20.34 7.39
N ARG A 328 10.37 -19.08 7.33
CA ARG A 328 11.81 -18.78 7.25
C ARG A 328 12.52 -19.12 8.55
N LEU A 329 11.86 -18.94 9.70
CA LEU A 329 12.43 -19.26 11.01
C LEU A 329 12.26 -20.74 11.36
N ASP A 330 11.13 -21.34 10.98
CA ASP A 330 10.84 -22.78 11.11
C ASP A 330 10.37 -23.35 9.76
N PRO A 331 11.29 -23.87 8.93
CA PRO A 331 10.94 -24.47 7.64
C PRO A 331 9.99 -25.67 7.75
N ASN A 332 9.87 -26.29 8.93
CA ASN A 332 9.01 -27.45 9.18
C ASN A 332 7.67 -27.07 9.82
N LEU A 333 7.35 -25.77 9.91
CA LEU A 333 6.12 -25.27 10.50
C LEU A 333 4.90 -25.97 9.86
N ALA A 334 4.21 -26.78 10.66
CA ALA A 334 3.01 -27.46 10.22
C ALA A 334 1.86 -26.45 10.08
N LEU A 335 1.29 -26.33 8.88
CA LEU A 335 0.14 -25.45 8.64
C LEU A 335 -1.06 -25.82 9.52
N SER A 336 -1.16 -27.08 9.98
CA SER A 336 -2.22 -27.54 10.87
C SER A 336 -2.17 -26.91 12.27
N THR A 337 -1.01 -26.41 12.71
CA THR A 337 -0.86 -25.74 14.01
C THR A 337 -0.91 -24.21 13.89
N TRP A 338 -0.98 -23.69 12.66
CA TRP A 338 -0.98 -22.26 12.40
C TRP A 338 -2.41 -21.69 12.44
N PHE A 339 -2.65 -20.75 13.36
CA PHE A 339 -3.93 -20.08 13.48
C PHE A 339 -3.88 -18.69 12.84
N PRO A 340 -4.82 -18.32 11.95
CA PRO A 340 -4.71 -17.11 11.13
C PRO A 340 -5.22 -15.86 11.87
N GLU A 341 -4.48 -15.43 12.89
CA GLU A 341 -4.86 -14.30 13.76
C GLU A 341 -4.95 -12.97 13.00
N SER A 342 -4.14 -12.78 11.95
CA SER A 342 -4.22 -11.62 11.06
C SER A 342 -5.56 -11.57 10.34
N ILE A 343 -6.05 -12.72 9.86
CA ILE A 343 -7.37 -12.79 9.23
C ILE A 343 -8.45 -12.38 10.21
N VAL A 344 -8.41 -12.90 11.44
CA VAL A 344 -9.38 -12.54 12.49
C VAL A 344 -9.34 -11.03 12.74
N TYR A 345 -8.15 -10.46 12.96
CA TYR A 345 -7.99 -9.03 13.23
C TYR A 345 -8.57 -8.14 12.13
N PHE A 346 -8.21 -8.40 10.86
CA PHE A 346 -8.65 -7.58 9.75
C PHE A 346 -10.15 -7.77 9.43
N MET A 347 -10.71 -8.97 9.64
CA MET A 347 -12.14 -9.22 9.42
C MET A 347 -13.04 -8.65 10.53
N LEU A 348 -12.50 -8.37 11.73
CA LEU A 348 -13.22 -7.64 12.78
C LEU A 348 -13.40 -6.14 12.44
N GLN A 349 -12.53 -5.56 11.61
CA GLN A 349 -12.58 -4.12 11.27
C GLN A 349 -13.88 -3.69 10.57
N PRO A 350 -14.37 -4.36 9.50
CA PRO A 350 -15.63 -3.97 8.86
C PRO A 350 -16.84 -4.14 9.80
N LEU A 351 -16.78 -5.08 10.75
CA LEU A 351 -17.80 -5.24 11.79
C LEU A 351 -17.78 -4.06 12.77
N ALA A 352 -16.59 -3.61 13.19
CA ALA A 352 -16.44 -2.44 14.04
C ALA A 352 -16.99 -1.17 13.38
N ILE A 353 -16.76 -1.01 12.08
CA ILE A 353 -17.29 0.10 11.26
C ILE A 353 -18.83 0.05 11.19
N LEU A 354 -19.43 -1.14 11.15
CA LEU A 354 -20.89 -1.28 11.18
C LEU A 354 -21.49 -0.93 12.54
N VAL A 355 -20.76 -1.22 13.61
CA VAL A 355 -21.21 -1.05 15.00
C VAL A 355 -20.95 0.37 15.54
N GLU A 356 -19.93 1.06 15.05
CA GLU A 356 -19.53 2.38 15.56
C GLU A 356 -20.65 3.45 15.59
N PRO A 357 -21.62 3.51 14.65
CA PRO A 357 -22.70 4.51 14.72
C PRO A 357 -23.62 4.30 15.92
N PHE A 358 -23.67 3.08 16.47
CA PHE A 358 -24.47 2.74 17.65
C PHE A 358 -23.68 2.92 18.95
N VAL A 359 -22.37 2.66 18.92
CA VAL A 359 -21.52 2.73 20.12
C VAL A 359 -21.03 4.14 20.40
N ILE A 360 -20.56 4.88 19.38
CA ILE A 360 -19.95 6.20 19.56
C ILE A 360 -20.90 7.19 20.26
N PRO A 361 -22.21 7.28 19.92
CA PRO A 361 -23.13 8.19 20.61
C PRO A 361 -23.31 7.89 22.10
N LEU A 362 -23.07 6.64 22.53
CA LEU A 362 -23.18 6.22 23.93
C LEU A 362 -21.95 6.62 24.76
N ILE A 363 -20.83 6.98 24.11
CA ILE A 363 -19.60 7.36 24.80
C ILE A 363 -19.60 8.87 25.05
N PRO A 364 -19.55 9.32 26.32
CA PRO A 364 -19.50 10.74 26.63
C PRO A 364 -18.31 11.45 25.97
N LYS A 365 -18.56 12.62 25.36
CA LYS A 365 -17.51 13.43 24.71
C LYS A 365 -16.36 13.78 25.66
N ARG A 366 -16.64 13.97 26.96
CA ARG A 366 -15.64 14.21 28.01
C ARG A 366 -14.64 13.06 28.21
N LEU A 367 -15.03 11.83 27.86
CA LEU A 367 -14.16 10.65 27.91
C LEU A 367 -13.42 10.40 26.58
N GLY A 368 -13.58 11.29 25.60
CA GLY A 368 -12.98 11.19 24.26
C GLY A 368 -13.94 10.75 23.15
N GLY A 369 -15.18 10.38 23.48
CA GLY A 369 -16.20 9.99 22.49
C GLY A 369 -15.70 8.88 21.56
N GLY A 370 -15.81 9.10 20.25
CA GLY A 370 -15.36 8.12 19.26
C GLY A 370 -13.86 7.82 19.27
N ARG A 371 -13.01 8.72 19.78
CA ARG A 371 -11.58 8.41 19.95
C ARG A 371 -11.37 7.28 20.95
N LEU A 372 -12.11 7.28 22.05
CA LEU A 372 -12.05 6.20 23.04
C LEU A 372 -12.46 4.87 22.40
N TRP A 373 -13.53 4.85 21.60
CA TRP A 373 -13.92 3.67 20.82
C TRP A 373 -12.80 3.14 19.94
N VAL A 374 -12.16 4.02 19.15
CA VAL A 374 -11.06 3.63 18.25
C VAL A 374 -9.91 2.97 19.01
N TRP A 375 -9.46 3.58 20.10
CA TRP A 375 -8.37 3.05 20.91
C TRP A 375 -8.75 1.76 21.62
N THR A 376 -9.91 1.71 22.28
CA THR A 376 -10.35 0.51 23.00
C THR A 376 -10.57 -0.66 22.05
N PHE A 377 -11.29 -0.46 20.94
CA PHE A 377 -11.47 -1.51 19.93
C PHE A 377 -10.13 -1.95 19.33
N GLY A 378 -9.27 -0.99 18.94
CA GLY A 378 -7.97 -1.28 18.36
C GLY A 378 -7.09 -2.13 19.28
N LEU A 379 -7.01 -1.78 20.56
CA LEU A 379 -6.23 -2.53 21.55
C LEU A 379 -6.77 -3.94 21.79
N LEU A 380 -8.10 -4.10 21.87
CA LEU A 380 -8.72 -5.41 22.07
C LEU A 380 -8.57 -6.31 20.84
N ALA A 381 -8.84 -5.76 19.65
CA ALA A 381 -8.74 -6.52 18.41
C ALA A 381 -7.28 -6.91 18.09
N ALA A 382 -6.31 -6.04 18.41
CA ALA A 382 -4.90 -6.29 18.11
C ALA A 382 -4.24 -7.35 19.00
N PHE A 383 -4.88 -7.84 20.06
CA PHE A 383 -4.30 -8.83 20.96
C PHE A 383 -3.83 -10.11 20.25
N PRO A 384 -4.70 -10.87 19.54
CA PRO A 384 -4.25 -12.05 18.80
C PRO A 384 -3.27 -11.68 17.69
N PHE A 385 -3.51 -10.59 16.95
CA PHE A 385 -2.61 -10.16 15.89
C PHE A 385 -1.18 -9.87 16.36
N ARG A 386 -1.05 -9.24 17.54
CA ARG A 386 0.23 -8.99 18.20
C ARG A 386 0.93 -10.31 18.54
N ASP A 387 0.21 -11.28 19.08
CA ASP A 387 0.81 -12.54 19.52
C ASP A 387 1.30 -13.36 18.32
N GLN A 388 0.55 -13.41 17.22
CA GLN A 388 1.00 -13.98 15.94
C GLN A 388 2.31 -13.34 15.49
N TYR A 389 2.41 -12.01 15.58
CA TYR A 389 3.56 -11.28 15.06
C TYR A 389 4.80 -11.44 15.93
N LEU A 390 4.63 -11.36 17.25
CA LEU A 390 5.76 -11.35 18.18
C LEU A 390 6.23 -12.76 18.53
N PHE A 391 5.30 -13.70 18.72
CA PHE A 391 5.61 -15.09 19.08
C PHE A 391 5.52 -16.03 17.88
N GLY A 392 4.41 -16.02 17.15
CA GLY A 392 4.19 -16.94 16.03
C GLY A 392 5.21 -16.79 14.90
N MET A 393 5.43 -15.56 14.44
CA MET A 393 6.43 -15.23 13.42
C MET A 393 7.84 -15.07 13.99
N GLY A 394 7.98 -14.87 15.31
CA GLY A 394 9.26 -14.54 15.90
C GLY A 394 9.93 -13.30 15.30
N VAL A 395 9.17 -12.26 14.91
CA VAL A 395 9.74 -11.08 14.20
C VAL A 395 10.86 -10.38 14.98
N LEU A 396 10.90 -10.57 16.30
CA LEU A 396 11.93 -10.00 17.16
C LEU A 396 13.06 -10.98 17.50
N GLN A 397 13.06 -12.23 17.02
CA GLN A 397 14.05 -13.25 17.42
C GLN A 397 15.49 -12.83 17.10
N ASP A 398 15.70 -12.16 15.97
CA ASP A 398 17.03 -11.70 15.54
C ASP A 398 17.50 -10.41 16.23
N VAL A 399 16.64 -9.76 17.04
CA VAL A 399 16.99 -8.51 17.72
C VAL A 399 17.75 -8.81 19.01
N PRO A 400 18.98 -8.29 19.21
CA PRO A 400 19.78 -8.64 20.38
C PRO A 400 19.13 -8.14 21.68
N PRO A 401 19.41 -8.79 22.83
CA PRO A 401 18.96 -8.31 24.14
C PRO A 401 19.44 -6.90 24.44
N LEU A 402 18.66 -6.14 25.23
CA LEU A 402 18.94 -4.73 25.55
C LEU A 402 20.33 -4.49 26.15
N LYS A 403 20.86 -5.46 26.92
CA LYS A 403 22.22 -5.38 27.49
C LYS A 403 23.33 -5.29 26.44
N LYS A 404 23.05 -5.67 25.19
CA LYS A 404 23.99 -5.61 24.05
C LYS A 404 23.79 -4.36 23.19
N TRP A 405 22.82 -3.51 23.51
CA TRP A 405 22.53 -2.31 22.73
C TRP A 405 23.57 -1.24 23.03
N SER A 406 24.32 -0.84 22.02
CA SER A 406 25.10 0.40 21.99
C SER A 406 24.27 1.56 21.45
N MET A 407 24.81 2.78 21.52
CA MET A 407 24.20 3.98 20.90
C MET A 407 23.85 3.78 19.42
N ILE A 408 24.55 2.88 18.72
CA ILE A 408 24.27 2.56 17.31
C ILE A 408 22.89 1.91 17.15
N TYR A 409 22.46 1.07 18.10
CA TYR A 409 21.13 0.43 18.06
C TYR A 409 20.00 1.43 18.30
N LEU A 410 20.26 2.58 18.95
CA LEU A 410 19.28 3.66 19.05
C LEU A 410 19.00 4.33 17.69
N LEU A 411 20.00 4.31 16.79
CA LEU A 411 19.92 4.90 15.45
C LEU A 411 19.49 3.88 14.38
N ARG A 412 19.81 2.60 14.58
CA ARG A 412 19.44 1.49 13.69
C ARG A 412 19.17 0.22 14.51
N PRO A 413 17.96 0.07 15.07
CA PRO A 413 17.65 -1.06 15.94
C PRO A 413 17.51 -2.40 15.20
N VAL A 414 17.32 -2.38 13.88
CA VAL A 414 17.10 -3.59 13.07
C VAL A 414 18.14 -3.68 11.96
N LYS A 415 18.78 -4.85 11.84
CA LYS A 415 19.53 -5.22 10.62
C LYS A 415 18.51 -5.50 9.51
N LEU A 416 18.14 -4.45 8.77
CA LEU A 416 17.50 -4.60 7.46
C LEU A 416 18.43 -5.33 6.50
#